data_AF-A0A7C4YSX4-F1
#
_entry.id   AF-A0A7C4YSX4-F1
#
_cell.length_a   1.000
_cell.length_b   1.000
_cell.length_c   1.000
_cell.angle_alpha   90.00
_cell.angle_beta   90.00
_cell.angle_gamma   90.00
#
_symmetry.space_group_name_H-M   'P 1'
#
loop_
_entity.id
_entity.type
_entity.pdbx_description
1 polymer ?
#
loop_
_entity_poly.entity_id
_entity_poly.type
_entity_poly.pdbx_seq_one_letter_code
_entity_poly.pdbx_strand_id
1 'polypeptide(L)'
;MSNHAVHQSSQPRKRFIWLTMEPADIIELKQIVLDNDAAGAEAFFFRVILPQVLRKADRLGLANASSSSTLPSGDASHGRIS
;
A
#
# COMPACT_ATOMS: atom_id res chain seq x y z
N MET A 1 -2.12 42.20 9.46
CA MET A 1 -2.76 40.95 9.91
C MET A 1 -2.40 39.88 8.88
N SER A 2 -1.28 39.17 9.07
CA SER A 2 -0.75 38.23 8.08
C SER A 2 -1.20 36.82 8.43
N ASN A 3 -2.07 36.24 7.60
CA ASN A 3 -2.47 34.85 7.71
C ASN A 3 -1.29 33.96 7.31
N HIS A 4 -0.65 33.34 8.30
CA HIS A 4 0.24 32.20 8.07
C HIS A 4 -0.61 31.02 7.59
N ALA A 5 -0.59 30.76 6.28
CA ALA A 5 -1.03 29.49 5.72
C ALA A 5 -0.07 28.40 6.21
N VAL A 6 -0.49 27.64 7.22
CA VAL A 6 0.21 26.45 7.68
C VAL A 6 0.11 25.42 6.55
N HIS A 7 1.19 25.23 5.80
CA HIS A 7 1.38 24.05 4.96
C HIS A 7 1.58 22.83 5.87
N GLN A 8 0.50 22.18 6.31
CA GLN A 8 0.57 20.84 6.87
C GLN A 8 0.91 19.87 5.73
N SER A 9 2.18 19.50 5.63
CA SER A 9 2.63 18.35 4.88
C SER A 9 1.95 17.10 5.46
N SER A 10 0.84 16.69 4.86
CA SER A 10 0.13 15.47 5.24
C SER A 10 0.99 14.28 4.87
N GLN A 11 1.76 13.74 5.82
CA GLN A 11 2.44 12.48 5.64
C GLN A 11 1.41 11.41 5.23
N PRO A 12 1.72 10.54 4.24
CA PRO A 12 0.79 9.51 3.82
C PRO A 12 0.48 8.62 5.02
N ARG A 13 -0.78 8.67 5.48
CA ARG A 13 -1.25 7.89 6.62
C ARG A 13 -1.15 6.41 6.27
N LYS A 14 -0.30 5.66 6.99
CA LYS A 14 -0.20 4.20 6.85
C LYS A 14 -1.58 3.59 7.04
N ARG A 15 -1.98 2.73 6.10
CA ARG A 15 -3.26 2.03 6.12
C ARG A 15 -3.00 0.55 6.39
N PHE A 16 -3.78 -0.04 7.28
CA PHE A 16 -3.63 -1.42 7.69
C PHE A 16 -4.87 -2.22 7.29
N ILE A 17 -4.66 -3.45 6.83
CA ILE A 17 -5.72 -4.39 6.49
C ILE A 17 -5.57 -5.60 7.42
N TRP A 18 -6.59 -5.85 8.23
CA TRP A 18 -6.67 -7.02 9.09
C TRP A 18 -7.30 -8.18 8.30
N LEU A 19 -6.66 -9.34 8.25
CA LEU A 19 -7.22 -10.53 7.62
C LEU A 19 -7.61 -11.55 8.69
N THR A 20 -8.69 -12.29 8.41
CA THR A 20 -9.08 -13.46 9.20
C THR A 20 -8.70 -14.67 8.36
N MET A 21 -7.88 -15.55 8.92
CA MET A 21 -7.41 -16.76 8.25
C MET A 21 -8.22 -17.95 8.75
N GLU A 22 -8.54 -18.87 7.85
CA GLU A 22 -9.16 -20.13 8.24
C GLU A 22 -8.12 -21.02 8.96
N PRO A 23 -8.55 -21.92 9.87
CA PRO A 23 -7.62 -22.82 10.56
C PRO A 23 -6.70 -23.61 9.62
N ALA A 24 -7.20 -24.01 8.45
CA ALA A 24 -6.42 -24.70 7.43
C ALA A 24 -5.28 -23.84 6.87
N ASP A 25 -5.54 -22.56 6.58
CA ASP A 25 -4.54 -21.61 6.09
C ASP A 25 -3.42 -21.40 7.13
N ILE A 26 -3.77 -21.39 8.42
CA ILE A 26 -2.81 -21.24 9.52
C ILE A 26 -1.91 -22.48 9.62
N ILE A 27 -2.46 -23.68 9.45
CA ILE A 27 -1.69 -24.92 9.48
C ILE A 27 -0.69 -24.96 8.33
N GLU A 28 -1.14 -24.64 7.11
CA GLU A 28 -0.27 -24.60 5.93
C GLU A 28 0.85 -23.57 6.09
N LEU A 29 0.53 -22.35 6.55
CA LEU A 29 1.54 -21.32 6.81
C LEU A 29 2.57 -21.78 7.85
N LYS A 30 2.14 -22.48 8.90
CA LYS A 30 3.07 -23.04 9.89
C LYS A 30 4.02 -24.05 9.27
N GLN A 31 3.52 -24.94 8.41
CA GLN A 31 4.37 -25.92 7.71
C GLN A 31 5.40 -25.22 6.82
N ILE A 32 4.97 -24.27 5.99
CA ILE A 32 5.84 -23.45 5.14
C ILE A 32 6.97 -22.80 5.95
N VAL A 33 6.65 -22.21 7.10
CA VAL A 33 7.64 -21.55 7.96
C VAL A 33 8.60 -22.56 8.61
N LEU A 34 8.09 -23.69 9.07
CA LEU A 34 8.91 -24.74 9.71
C LEU A 34 9.85 -25.41 8.71
N ASP A 35 9.38 -25.61 7.48
CA ASP A 35 10.14 -26.25 6.40
C ASP A 35 11.05 -25.25 5.67
N ASN A 36 10.97 -23.97 6.02
CA ASN A 36 11.66 -22.86 5.35
C ASN A 36 11.45 -22.86 3.82
N ASP A 37 10.21 -23.16 3.41
CA ASP A 37 9.83 -23.31 2.01
C ASP A 37 9.47 -21.96 1.38
N ALA A 38 10.46 -21.31 0.77
CA ALA A 38 10.25 -20.02 0.10
C ALA A 38 9.27 -20.12 -1.08
N ALA A 39 9.29 -21.23 -1.83
CA ALA A 39 8.40 -21.42 -2.97
C ALA A 39 6.95 -21.65 -2.51
N GLY A 40 6.77 -22.45 -1.45
CA GLY A 40 5.49 -22.61 -0.78
C GLY A 40 4.95 -21.30 -0.22
N ALA A 41 5.81 -20.46 0.37
CA ALA A 41 5.40 -19.14 0.86
C ALA A 41 4.90 -18.22 -0.26
N GLU A 42 5.60 -18.19 -1.40
CA GLU A 42 5.17 -17.41 -2.57
C GLU A 42 3.83 -17.91 -3.12
N ALA A 43 3.69 -19.22 -3.31
CA ALA A 43 2.45 -19.83 -3.79
C ALA A 43 1.28 -19.55 -2.84
N PHE A 44 1.50 -19.67 -1.53
CA PHE A 44 0.51 -19.37 -0.50
C PHE A 44 0.11 -17.88 -0.52
N PHE A 45 1.07 -16.98 -0.69
CA PHE A 45 0.79 -15.55 -0.78
C PHE A 45 -0.15 -15.22 -1.94
N PHE A 46 0.15 -15.71 -3.15
CA PHE A 46 -0.69 -15.43 -4.32
C PHE A 46 -2.04 -16.14 -4.30
N ARG A 47 -2.09 -17.36 -3.75
CA ARG A 47 -3.33 -18.16 -3.70
C ARG A 47 -4.27 -17.73 -2.58
N VAL A 48 -3.74 -17.36 -1.41
CA VAL A 48 -4.54 -17.14 -0.18
C VAL A 48 -4.53 -15.68 0.24
N ILE A 49 -3.35 -15.09 0.46
CA ILE A 49 -3.24 -13.76 1.08
C ILE A 49 -3.68 -12.65 0.14
N LEU A 50 -3.08 -12.57 -1.06
CA LEU A 50 -3.31 -11.47 -1.99
C LEU A 50 -4.80 -11.30 -2.38
N PRO A 51 -5.56 -12.37 -2.74
CA PRO A 51 -6.97 -12.22 -3.08
C PRO A 51 -7.83 -11.73 -1.91
N GLN A 52 -7.48 -12.06 -0.67
CA GLN A 52 -8.18 -11.56 0.51
C GLN A 52 -7.85 -10.08 0.78
N VAL A 53 -6.58 -9.70 0.63
CA VAL A 53 -6.13 -8.30 0.74
C VAL A 53 -6.86 -7.43 -0.28
N LEU A 54 -6.86 -7.83 -1.55
CA LEU A 54 -7.52 -7.06 -2.62
C LEU A 54 -9.01 -6.89 -2.35
N ARG A 55 -9.73 -7.98 -2.04
CA ARG A 55 -11.15 -7.90 -1.70
C ARG A 55 -11.44 -7.00 -0.51
N LYS A 56 -10.57 -6.99 0.50
CA LYS A 56 -10.75 -6.14 1.68
C LYS A 56 -10.35 -4.68 1.41
N ALA A 57 -9.31 -4.46 0.60
CA ALA A 57 -8.92 -3.15 0.13
C ALA A 57 -10.04 -2.48 -0.68
N ASP A 58 -10.67 -3.22 -1.58
CA ASP A 58 -11.81 -2.75 -2.38
C ASP A 58 -12.98 -2.33 -1.48
N ARG A 59 -13.36 -3.20 -0.52
CA ARG A 59 -14.41 -2.90 0.46
C ARG A 59 -14.11 -1.68 1.32
N LEU A 60 -12.84 -1.40 1.58
CA LEU A 60 -12.37 -0.26 2.37
C LEU A 60 -12.07 0.99 1.51
N GLY A 61 -12.29 0.94 0.18
CA GLY A 61 -12.00 2.05 -0.72
C GLY A 61 -10.49 2.38 -0.82
N LEU A 62 -9.63 1.38 -0.59
CA LEU A 62 -8.17 1.54 -0.56
C LEU A 62 -7.51 1.37 -1.92
N ALA A 63 -8.21 0.76 -2.90
CA ALA A 63 -7.67 0.42 -4.21
C ALA A 63 -7.21 1.63 -5.04
N ASN A 64 -7.78 2.83 -4.81
CA ASN A 64 -7.52 4.03 -5.61
C ASN A 64 -6.60 5.06 -4.93
N ALA A 65 -6.03 4.73 -3.76
CA ALA A 65 -5.23 5.68 -2.98
C ALA A 65 -3.83 5.96 -3.57
N SER A 66 -3.44 5.24 -4.61
CA SER A 66 -2.11 5.29 -5.23
C SER A 66 -1.98 6.35 -6.33
N SER A 67 -3.07 7.02 -6.74
CA SER A 67 -3.09 7.82 -7.98
C SER A 67 -3.03 9.34 -7.80
N SER A 68 -2.91 9.90 -6.59
CA SER A 68 -2.76 11.35 -6.40
C SER A 68 -1.33 11.74 -6.00
N SER A 69 -0.35 11.36 -6.82
CA SER A 69 0.91 12.10 -6.87
C SER A 69 0.90 12.94 -8.15
N THR A 70 0.23 14.09 -8.08
CA THR A 70 0.40 15.14 -9.08
C THR A 70 1.83 15.65 -8.91
N LEU A 71 2.75 15.17 -9.75
CA LEU A 71 4.07 15.77 -9.89
C LEU A 71 3.86 17.25 -10.27
N PRO A 72 4.44 18.23 -9.56
CA PRO A 72 4.44 19.59 -10.06
C PRO A 72 5.25 19.60 -11.36
N SER A 73 4.56 19.81 -12.49
CA SER A 73 5.19 20.23 -13.74
C SER A 73 5.97 21.51 -13.44
N GLY A 74 7.29 21.37 -13.31
CA GLY A 74 8.21 22.49 -13.30
C GLY A 74 8.17 23.14 -14.67
N ASP A 75 7.33 24.16 -14.78
CA ASP A 75 7.37 25.16 -15.85
C ASP A 75 8.72 25.89 -15.74
N ALA A 76 9.72 25.39 -16.48
CA ALA A 76 10.98 26.07 -16.70
C ALA A 76 10.79 27.19 -17.72
N SER A 77 10.00 28.20 -17.36
CA SER A 77 9.85 29.45 -18.11
C SER A 77 10.27 30.63 -17.24
N HIS A 78 11.57 30.79 -17.04
CA HIS A 78 12.26 32.05 -16.70
C HIS A 78 13.70 31.83 -17.17
N GLY A 79 14.36 32.67 -17.94
CA GLY A 79 14.16 34.07 -18.27
C GLY A 79 15.55 34.54 -18.69
N ARG A 80 15.70 34.87 -19.96
CA ARG A 80 16.94 35.37 -20.55
C ARG A 80 17.29 36.74 -19.95
N ILE A 81 18.39 36.81 -19.21
CA ILE A 81 19.14 38.01 -18.78
C ILE A 81 20.51 37.48 -18.33
N SER A 82 21.67 37.86 -18.87
CA SER A 82 22.09 38.94 -19.76
C SER A 82 23.19 38.43 -20.69
#